data_AF-A0A2H3H3M8-F1
#
_entry.id   AF-A0A2H3H3M8-F1
#
_cell.length_a   1.000
_cell.length_b   1.000
_cell.length_c   1.000
_cell.angle_alpha   90.00
_cell.angle_beta   90.00
_cell.angle_gamma   90.00
#
_symmetry.space_group_name_H-M   'P 1'
#
loop_
_entity.id
_entity.type
_entity.pdbx_description
1 polymer ?
#
loop_
_entity_poly.entity_id
_entity_poly.type
_entity_poly.pdbx_seq_one_letter_code
_entity_poly.pdbx_strand_id
1 'polypeptide(L)'
;MQPANIQLRQRPSWLATLDWASTVSGFLLLATGILMIINGQCSLAHGLSAYAPLCVGSRLSVQSWLAITGIQFSLLSTILLPHATSMTLSKCFTRAVETTGMRFDRLLNSLSTAPLSAQLWGSKKVIIVRCLVFMLAALVSVLYKFSFVSVDAQGMLAIPNGQIYYNYGSDGYPDTDPSYTEIGESDIPREYNYALGNGVPTSILSANLIDFLTVSNGSVVVVSDPGKTFERPTDLIVGPKVNATRLTNILNGTVESCNPLLYLRSSFYVLRSLDNFYGTKWPLVKSRPYNDGVRIDFTPWNSTSYTFNGGIMDITSLANGSLQAWVTGHSLPSQPQGIYDYRVTVNMRYCYGYINWKNSAVFGHFEIEDPTDIKCQAFPFDVAAWNQTLWSFNAKAFIQAACAGKTTIDDSFWTFALPIIPIMSDHSSVHKGFAPPGERNPRCNNIAQDSFAVAEGMIRASRTGMTRLGIGLQGLAIMTAIVAMCLILWPRLPLLTEWPAQWIVLVEGLDKTVVKEAVKDGATGISVESKTVVFLSSSAEEGGELRLICARP
;
A
#
# COMPACT_ATOMS: atom_id res chain seq x y z
N MET A 1 27.66 17.53 76.62
CA MET A 1 27.35 16.88 75.33
C MET A 1 28.16 17.58 74.26
N GLN A 2 29.15 16.90 73.71
CA GLN A 2 30.02 17.42 72.65
C GLN A 2 29.23 17.55 71.33
N PRO A 3 29.42 18.61 70.55
CA PRO A 3 28.90 18.66 69.19
C PRO A 3 29.68 17.68 68.33
N ALA A 4 28.98 16.76 67.67
CA ALA A 4 29.56 15.85 66.70
C ALA A 4 30.03 16.65 65.48
N ASN A 5 31.34 16.82 65.35
CA ASN A 5 31.98 17.28 64.12
C ASN A 5 31.77 16.22 63.04
N ILE A 6 30.79 16.43 62.17
CA ILE A 6 30.68 15.68 60.92
C ILE A 6 31.72 16.28 59.97
N GLN A 7 32.95 15.76 60.02
CA GLN A 7 33.91 16.01 58.95
C GLN A 7 33.42 15.32 57.67
N LEU A 8 32.89 16.09 56.72
CA LEU A 8 32.68 15.68 55.33
C LEU A 8 34.04 15.52 54.63
N ARG A 9 34.81 14.50 55.05
CA ARG A 9 36.12 14.17 54.48
C ARG A 9 36.00 13.05 53.45
N GLN A 10 35.29 13.31 52.36
CA GLN A 10 35.44 12.54 51.11
C GLN A 10 34.99 13.43 49.96
N ARG A 11 35.91 13.74 49.02
CA ARG A 11 35.53 14.35 47.75
C ARG A 11 34.47 13.43 47.13
N PRO A 12 33.22 13.90 46.91
CA PRO A 12 32.19 13.04 46.34
C PRO A 12 32.66 12.56 44.97
N SER A 13 32.78 11.23 44.83
CA SER A 13 33.21 10.63 43.56
C SER A 13 32.27 11.10 42.46
N TRP A 14 32.83 11.43 41.29
CA TRP A 14 32.05 12.05 40.22
C TRP A 14 30.84 11.19 39.80
N LEU A 15 31.03 9.86 39.84
CA LEU A 15 30.04 8.82 39.58
C LEU A 15 28.87 8.77 40.60
N ALA A 16 29.11 9.11 41.87
CA ALA A 16 28.09 9.02 42.92
C ALA A 16 27.05 10.16 42.90
N THR A 17 27.36 11.24 42.20
CA THR A 17 26.56 12.48 42.13
C THR A 17 25.95 12.74 40.76
N LEU A 18 26.22 11.85 39.80
CA LEU A 18 25.76 12.00 38.43
C LEU A 18 24.31 11.54 38.32
N ASP A 19 23.45 12.33 37.67
CA ASP A 19 22.09 11.91 37.36
C ASP A 19 22.11 10.90 36.21
N TRP A 20 22.17 9.62 36.59
CA TRP A 20 22.22 8.50 35.66
C TRP A 20 20.97 8.42 34.77
N ALA A 21 19.80 8.85 35.25
CA ALA A 21 18.57 8.80 34.46
C ALA A 21 18.63 9.80 33.29
N SER A 22 19.03 11.05 33.56
CA SER A 22 19.22 12.05 32.51
C SER A 22 20.36 11.71 31.56
N THR A 23 21.46 11.13 32.09
CA THR A 23 22.63 10.75 31.27
C THR A 23 22.30 9.61 30.32
N VAL A 24 21.65 8.55 30.83
CA VAL A 24 21.22 7.41 30.00
C VAL A 24 20.18 7.87 28.98
N SER A 25 19.19 8.66 29.40
CA SER A 25 18.16 9.21 28.50
C SER A 25 18.77 10.08 27.40
N GLY A 26 19.74 10.93 27.74
CA GLY A 26 20.45 11.79 26.79
C GLY A 26 21.25 10.99 25.76
N PHE A 27 21.98 9.96 26.20
CA PHE A 27 22.72 9.08 25.29
C PHE A 27 21.78 8.31 24.36
N LEU A 28 20.68 7.79 24.91
CA LEU A 28 19.68 7.03 24.16
C LEU A 28 19.03 7.91 23.10
N LEU A 29 18.62 9.13 23.45
CA LEU A 29 18.06 10.12 22.52
C LEU A 29 19.01 10.50 21.40
N LEU A 30 20.30 10.66 21.72
CA LEU A 30 21.34 11.02 20.75
C LEU A 30 21.58 9.86 19.78
N ALA A 31 21.74 8.64 20.29
CA ALA A 31 21.94 7.44 19.48
C ALA A 31 20.74 7.18 18.57
N THR A 32 19.52 7.16 19.12
CA THR A 32 18.30 6.92 18.33
C THR A 32 18.04 8.05 17.35
N GLY A 33 18.26 9.30 17.73
CA GLY A 33 18.09 10.46 16.85
C GLY A 33 18.99 10.40 15.63
N ILE A 34 20.28 10.12 15.82
CA ILE A 34 21.25 9.99 14.72
C ILE A 34 20.85 8.82 13.81
N LEU A 35 20.54 7.66 14.39
CA LEU A 35 20.12 6.48 13.63
C LEU A 35 18.85 6.77 12.81
N MET A 36 17.89 7.50 13.38
CA MET A 36 16.64 7.85 12.68
C MET A 36 16.86 8.86 11.55
N ILE A 37 17.75 9.84 11.73
CA ILE A 37 18.11 10.76 10.65
C ILE A 37 18.78 9.99 9.51
N ILE A 38 19.74 9.11 9.81
CA ILE A 38 20.42 8.28 8.80
C ILE A 38 19.40 7.39 8.08
N ASN A 39 18.52 6.71 8.83
CA ASN A 39 17.48 5.85 8.26
C ASN A 39 16.46 6.64 7.40
N GLY A 40 16.21 7.90 7.76
CA GLY A 40 15.32 8.82 7.07
C GLY A 40 15.85 9.36 5.75
N GLN A 41 17.15 9.25 5.47
CA GLN A 41 17.76 9.79 4.25
C GLN A 41 17.21 9.14 2.97
N CYS A 42 16.87 7.85 3.01
CA CYS A 42 16.25 7.17 1.88
C CYS A 42 14.84 7.69 1.55
N SER A 43 14.17 8.36 2.48
CA SER A 43 12.73 8.59 2.41
C SER A 43 12.29 9.71 1.47
N LEU A 44 13.23 10.45 0.86
CA LEU A 44 12.96 11.61 -0.02
C LEU A 44 11.86 12.52 0.53
N ALA A 45 12.07 13.00 1.75
CA ALA A 45 11.07 13.70 2.54
C ALA A 45 10.70 15.07 1.93
N HIS A 46 9.41 15.45 2.01
CA HIS A 46 8.91 16.75 1.56
C HIS A 46 7.81 17.30 2.49
N GLY A 47 8.13 18.29 3.32
CA GLY A 47 7.16 18.87 4.27
C GLY A 47 6.59 17.80 5.21
N LEU A 48 5.27 17.57 5.13
CA LEU A 48 4.52 16.56 5.88
C LEU A 48 4.32 15.25 5.09
N SER A 49 4.87 15.13 3.88
CA SER A 49 4.85 13.91 3.07
C SER A 49 6.25 13.34 2.86
N ALA A 50 6.30 12.14 2.31
CA ALA A 50 7.51 11.46 1.87
C ALA A 50 7.19 10.71 0.57
N TYR A 51 8.17 10.64 -0.33
CA TYR A 51 8.00 9.99 -1.64
C TYR A 51 8.72 8.64 -1.74
N ALA A 52 9.60 8.34 -0.78
CA ALA A 52 10.31 7.08 -0.73
C ALA A 52 10.25 6.46 0.69
N PRO A 53 10.43 5.15 0.82
CA PRO A 53 10.42 4.46 2.11
C PRO A 53 11.70 4.70 2.92
N LEU A 54 11.63 4.40 4.22
CA LEU A 54 12.80 4.29 5.10
C LEU A 54 13.78 3.20 4.60
N CYS A 55 15.08 3.37 4.88
CA CYS A 55 16.10 2.40 4.48
C CYS A 55 15.88 1.04 5.19
N VAL A 56 15.65 1.08 6.50
CA VAL A 56 15.49 -0.07 7.40
C VAL A 56 14.15 0.03 8.11
N GLY A 57 13.44 -1.10 8.21
CA GLY A 57 12.16 -1.17 8.92
C GLY A 57 11.01 -0.49 8.19
N SER A 58 11.12 -0.21 6.88
CA SER A 58 10.02 0.36 6.09
C SER A 58 8.76 -0.51 6.01
N ARG A 59 8.88 -1.81 6.32
CA ARG A 59 7.76 -2.75 6.43
C ARG A 59 6.91 -2.55 7.69
N LEU A 60 7.47 -1.89 8.71
CA LEU A 60 6.71 -1.58 9.92
C LEU A 60 5.65 -0.53 9.59
N SER A 61 4.47 -0.67 10.20
CA SER A 61 3.39 0.29 10.03
C SER A 61 3.78 1.67 10.58
N VAL A 62 3.15 2.72 10.06
CA VAL A 62 3.27 4.09 10.59
C VAL A 62 3.02 4.12 12.10
N GLN A 63 2.04 3.36 12.59
CA GLN A 63 1.71 3.27 14.02
C GLN A 63 2.85 2.65 14.84
N SER A 64 3.53 1.64 14.31
CA SER A 64 4.67 1.01 14.98
C SER A 64 5.83 2.01 15.11
N TRP A 65 6.12 2.75 14.04
CA TRP A 65 7.13 3.81 14.06
C TRP A 65 6.76 4.96 15.01
N LEU A 66 5.50 5.36 15.04
CA LEU A 66 4.99 6.36 15.98
C LEU A 66 5.06 5.90 17.43
N ALA A 67 4.86 4.61 17.72
CA ALA A 67 5.05 4.07 19.06
C ALA A 67 6.52 4.14 19.50
N ILE A 68 7.45 3.74 18.62
CA ILE A 68 8.89 3.79 18.87
C ILE A 68 9.35 5.24 19.13
N THR A 69 8.97 6.18 18.25
CA THR A 69 9.34 7.60 18.46
C THR A 69 8.55 8.24 19.59
N GLY A 70 7.34 7.76 19.89
CA GLY A 70 6.56 8.20 21.05
C GLY A 70 7.29 7.96 22.37
N ILE A 71 7.91 6.79 22.54
CA ILE A 71 8.75 6.48 23.71
C ILE A 71 9.94 7.46 23.78
N GLN A 72 10.60 7.69 22.64
CA GLN A 72 11.71 8.63 22.54
C GLN A 72 11.30 10.05 22.97
N PHE A 73 10.23 10.59 22.41
CA PHE A 73 9.76 11.94 22.77
C PHE A 73 9.15 12.02 24.17
N SER A 74 8.67 10.90 24.72
CA SER A 74 8.27 10.82 26.13
C SER A 74 9.49 10.97 27.05
N LEU A 75 10.61 10.30 26.78
CA LEU A 75 11.86 10.47 27.54
C LEU A 75 12.37 11.91 27.46
N LEU A 76 12.31 12.53 26.27
CA LEU A 76 12.69 13.93 26.07
C LEU A 76 11.84 14.87 26.93
N SER A 77 10.52 14.70 26.93
CA SER A 77 9.57 15.61 27.58
C SER A 77 9.45 15.43 29.09
N THR A 78 9.58 14.20 29.59
CA THR A 78 9.36 13.88 31.01
C THR A 78 10.64 13.87 31.86
N ILE A 79 11.77 13.51 31.26
CA ILE A 79 13.06 13.40 31.98
C ILE A 79 13.97 14.54 31.56
N LEU A 80 14.35 14.56 30.28
CA LEU A 80 15.48 15.38 29.84
C LEU A 80 15.20 16.89 29.90
N LEU A 81 14.05 17.34 29.38
CA LEU A 81 13.67 18.76 29.40
C LEU A 81 13.51 19.31 30.82
N PRO A 82 12.72 18.68 31.73
CA PRO A 82 12.61 19.13 33.11
C PRO A 82 13.96 19.21 33.83
N HIS A 83 14.80 18.17 33.74
CA HIS A 83 16.12 18.18 34.39
C HIS A 83 17.07 19.21 33.80
N ALA A 84 17.12 19.36 32.48
CA ALA A 84 17.94 20.40 31.85
C ALA A 84 17.50 21.80 32.30
N THR A 85 16.19 22.04 32.46
CA THR A 85 15.70 23.32 32.96
C THR A 85 16.03 23.56 34.43
N SER A 86 15.88 22.56 35.30
CA SER A 86 16.21 22.70 36.72
C SER A 86 17.70 22.99 36.92
N MET A 87 18.58 22.27 36.21
CA MET A 87 20.02 22.51 36.24
C MET A 87 20.38 23.91 35.74
N THR A 88 19.80 24.33 34.61
CA THR A 88 20.06 25.65 34.01
C THR A 88 19.64 26.77 34.96
N LEU A 89 18.42 26.67 35.53
CA LEU A 89 17.91 27.63 36.49
C LEU A 89 18.77 27.67 37.76
N SER A 90 19.13 26.50 38.29
CA SER A 90 19.99 26.40 39.47
C SER A 90 21.34 27.08 39.26
N LYS A 91 21.98 26.87 38.10
CA LYS A 91 23.25 27.52 37.76
C LYS A 91 23.11 29.04 37.60
N CYS A 92 22.02 29.49 36.97
CA CYS A 92 21.72 30.92 36.85
C CYS A 92 21.52 31.59 38.21
N PHE A 93 20.78 30.95 39.14
CA PHE A 93 20.62 31.46 40.50
C PHE A 93 21.93 31.49 41.25
N THR A 94 22.73 30.44 41.14
CA THR A 94 24.02 30.34 41.85
C THR A 94 24.95 31.45 41.42
N ARG A 95 25.07 31.67 40.10
CA ARG A 95 25.87 32.76 39.55
C ARG A 95 25.35 34.14 40.00
N ALA A 96 24.04 34.35 40.03
CA ALA A 96 23.46 35.62 40.47
C ALA A 96 23.70 35.89 41.97
N VAL A 97 23.61 34.86 42.80
CA VAL A 97 23.88 34.92 44.25
C VAL A 97 25.37 35.15 44.52
N GLU A 98 26.26 34.61 43.68
CA GLU A 98 27.71 34.80 43.78
C GLU A 98 28.16 36.20 43.32
N THR A 99 27.68 36.70 42.17
CA THR A 99 28.22 37.93 41.57
C THR A 99 27.53 39.21 42.00
N THR A 100 26.20 39.21 42.07
CA THR A 100 25.40 40.42 42.30
C THR A 100 24.61 40.38 43.60
N GLY A 101 24.51 39.21 44.23
CA GLY A 101 23.52 38.93 45.27
C GLY A 101 22.10 38.83 44.69
N MET A 102 21.22 38.13 45.40
CA MET A 102 19.82 37.98 44.99
C MET A 102 18.88 38.22 46.17
N ARG A 103 17.76 38.92 45.95
CA ARG A 103 16.75 39.08 46.99
C ARG A 103 16.17 37.73 47.39
N PHE A 104 16.04 37.50 48.68
CA PHE A 104 15.65 36.23 49.26
C PHE A 104 14.22 35.83 48.88
N ASP A 105 13.30 36.80 48.83
CA ASP A 105 11.93 36.60 48.35
C ASP A 105 11.87 36.10 46.91
N ARG A 106 12.60 36.76 45.99
CA ARG A 106 12.67 36.35 44.59
C ARG A 106 13.30 34.98 44.43
N LEU A 107 14.29 34.62 45.24
CA LEU A 107 14.92 33.30 45.19
C LEU A 107 13.93 32.21 45.61
N LEU A 108 13.32 32.35 46.79
CA LEU A 108 12.36 31.38 47.34
C LEU A 108 11.10 31.25 46.49
N ASN A 109 10.53 32.37 46.05
CA ASN A 109 9.36 32.37 45.17
C ASN A 109 9.67 31.78 43.79
N SER A 110 10.93 31.75 43.33
CA SER A 110 11.29 31.15 42.03
C SER A 110 11.57 29.64 42.08
N LEU A 111 11.54 29.01 43.26
CA LEU A 111 11.74 27.57 43.42
C LEU A 111 10.61 26.77 42.74
N SER A 112 10.89 25.54 42.33
CA SER A 112 9.89 24.64 41.74
C SER A 112 8.86 24.15 42.76
N THR A 113 9.23 24.14 44.04
CA THR A 113 8.42 23.70 45.17
C THR A 113 7.49 24.78 45.72
N ALA A 114 7.64 26.04 45.28
CA ALA A 114 6.77 27.14 45.70
C ALA A 114 5.38 27.01 45.04
N PRO A 115 4.29 27.39 45.72
CA PRO A 115 2.95 27.39 45.11
C PRO A 115 2.88 28.37 43.92
N LEU A 116 2.01 28.08 42.94
CA LEU A 116 1.91 28.86 41.69
C LEU A 116 1.66 30.35 41.97
N SER A 117 0.81 30.65 42.96
CA SER A 117 0.56 32.01 43.45
C SER A 117 1.86 32.71 43.82
N ALA A 118 2.73 32.07 44.61
CA ALA A 118 4.04 32.60 44.98
C ALA A 118 5.00 32.69 43.80
N GLN A 119 4.98 31.71 42.89
CA GLN A 119 5.84 31.71 41.69
C GLN A 119 5.63 32.95 40.82
N LEU A 120 4.39 33.45 40.71
CA LEU A 120 4.06 34.67 39.95
C LEU A 120 4.75 35.94 40.50
N TRP A 121 5.06 35.97 41.80
CA TRP A 121 5.79 37.05 42.46
C TRP A 121 7.31 36.84 42.46
N GLY A 122 7.79 35.71 41.94
CA GLY A 122 9.20 35.40 41.77
C GLY A 122 9.83 36.10 40.57
N SER A 123 10.90 35.50 40.03
CA SER A 123 11.57 36.03 38.84
C SER A 123 10.77 35.75 37.57
N LYS A 124 10.26 36.81 36.92
CA LYS A 124 9.53 36.72 35.63
C LYS A 124 10.28 35.90 34.57
N LYS A 125 11.61 36.02 34.52
CA LYS A 125 12.47 35.28 33.57
C LYS A 125 12.36 33.76 33.76
N VAL A 126 12.26 33.31 35.01
CA VAL A 126 12.19 31.88 35.37
C VAL A 126 10.86 31.28 34.94
N ILE A 127 9.77 32.01 35.20
CA ILE A 127 8.42 31.61 34.76
C ILE A 127 8.37 31.50 33.24
N ILE A 128 8.90 32.52 32.52
CA ILE A 128 8.94 32.51 31.06
C ILE A 128 9.69 31.28 30.54
N VAL A 129 10.86 30.96 31.10
CA VAL A 129 11.63 29.76 30.70
C VAL A 129 10.84 28.47 30.94
N ARG A 130 10.19 28.32 32.10
CA ARG A 130 9.35 27.15 32.39
C ARG A 130 8.17 27.03 31.43
N CYS A 131 7.48 28.13 31.15
CA CYS A 131 6.39 28.17 30.17
C CYS A 131 6.88 27.79 28.76
N LEU A 132 8.04 28.32 28.33
CA LEU A 132 8.61 27.98 27.02
C LEU A 132 8.95 26.50 26.89
N VAL A 133 9.51 25.89 27.94
CA VAL A 133 9.83 24.46 27.93
C VAL A 133 8.57 23.60 27.96
N PHE A 134 7.56 23.98 28.73
CA PHE A 134 6.27 23.30 28.72
C PHE A 134 5.61 23.38 27.34
N MET A 135 5.62 24.56 26.71
CA MET A 135 5.12 24.75 25.35
C MET A 135 5.90 23.92 24.33
N LEU A 136 7.23 23.85 24.46
CA LEU A 136 8.07 23.00 23.61
C LEU A 136 7.72 21.52 23.76
N ALA A 137 7.56 21.05 25.00
CA ALA A 137 7.17 19.67 25.29
C ALA A 137 5.80 19.32 24.71
N ALA A 138 4.81 20.23 24.88
CA ALA A 138 3.48 20.07 24.29
C ALA A 138 3.54 20.04 22.76
N LEU A 139 4.29 20.96 22.15
CA LEU A 139 4.45 21.06 20.70
C LEU A 139 5.09 19.80 20.12
N VAL A 140 6.18 19.31 20.71
CA VAL A 140 6.85 18.07 20.27
C VAL A 140 5.92 16.86 20.42
N SER A 141 5.13 16.79 21.50
CA SER A 141 4.14 15.72 21.75
C SER A 141 3.00 15.69 20.73
N VAL A 142 2.71 16.79 20.05
CA VAL A 142 1.74 16.83 18.95
C VAL A 142 2.45 16.55 17.62
N LEU A 143 3.56 17.21 17.37
CA LEU A 143 4.24 17.18 16.06
C LEU A 143 4.84 15.81 15.73
N TYR A 144 5.27 15.02 16.71
CA TYR A 144 5.88 13.72 16.40
C TYR A 144 4.91 12.77 15.68
N LYS A 145 3.59 12.96 15.85
CA LYS A 145 2.54 12.18 15.17
C LYS A 145 2.57 12.34 13.64
N PHE A 146 3.19 13.39 13.14
CA PHE A 146 3.35 13.67 11.71
C PHE A 146 4.76 13.34 11.20
N SER A 147 5.57 12.62 12.00
CA SER A 147 6.94 12.26 11.61
C SER A 147 7.00 11.19 10.53
N PHE A 148 5.93 10.39 10.38
CA PHE A 148 5.87 9.28 9.43
C PHE A 148 4.58 9.31 8.63
N VAL A 149 4.68 8.80 7.41
CA VAL A 149 3.56 8.69 6.48
C VAL A 149 3.68 7.39 5.70
N SER A 150 2.55 6.85 5.25
CA SER A 150 2.54 5.72 4.33
C SER A 150 2.97 6.19 2.94
N VAL A 151 3.86 5.44 2.30
CA VAL A 151 4.38 5.74 0.97
C VAL A 151 4.17 4.57 0.03
N ASP A 152 4.00 4.90 -1.24
CA ASP A 152 3.92 3.92 -2.32
C ASP A 152 5.32 3.36 -2.57
N ALA A 153 5.42 2.04 -2.69
CA ALA A 153 6.71 1.38 -2.84
C ALA A 153 6.58 0.07 -3.58
N GLN A 154 7.69 -0.37 -4.16
CA GLN A 154 7.78 -1.67 -4.80
C GLN A 154 7.67 -2.78 -3.75
N GLY A 155 6.84 -3.78 -4.02
CA GLY A 155 6.67 -4.92 -3.15
C GLY A 155 5.79 -6.00 -3.75
N MET A 156 5.48 -6.96 -2.89
CA MET A 156 4.54 -8.05 -3.19
C MET A 156 3.38 -7.99 -2.21
N LEU A 157 2.16 -8.18 -2.71
CA LEU A 157 0.92 -8.22 -1.95
C LEU A 157 0.20 -9.54 -2.26
N ALA A 158 -0.07 -10.32 -1.22
CA ALA A 158 -0.96 -11.47 -1.34
C ALA A 158 -2.39 -10.97 -1.53
N ILE A 159 -3.08 -11.47 -2.55
CA ILE A 159 -4.49 -11.16 -2.77
C ILE A 159 -5.29 -12.34 -2.22
N PRO A 160 -6.07 -12.13 -1.13
CA PRO A 160 -6.88 -13.19 -0.57
C PRO A 160 -7.93 -13.65 -1.57
N ASN A 161 -8.32 -14.91 -1.51
CA ASN A 161 -9.57 -15.38 -2.10
C ASN A 161 -10.69 -14.50 -1.53
N GLY A 162 -11.57 -14.05 -2.41
CA GLY A 162 -12.73 -13.33 -1.96
C GLY A 162 -13.60 -14.20 -1.07
N GLN A 163 -14.22 -13.61 -0.03
CA GLN A 163 -15.30 -14.29 0.66
C GLN A 163 -16.42 -14.53 -0.37
N ILE A 164 -16.61 -15.80 -0.74
CA ILE A 164 -17.69 -16.25 -1.61
C ILE A 164 -19.00 -15.82 -0.92
N TYR A 165 -19.72 -14.87 -1.52
CA TYR A 165 -21.07 -14.57 -1.09
C TYR A 165 -21.95 -15.72 -1.61
N TYR A 166 -22.11 -16.75 -0.80
CA TYR A 166 -23.00 -17.85 -1.09
C TYR A 166 -24.45 -17.35 -1.01
N ASN A 167 -25.07 -17.05 -2.15
CA ASN A 167 -26.51 -17.21 -2.25
C ASN A 167 -26.74 -18.54 -2.95
N TYR A 168 -26.93 -19.62 -2.17
CA TYR A 168 -27.30 -20.94 -2.68
C TYR A 168 -28.69 -20.84 -3.33
N GLY A 169 -28.72 -20.40 -4.58
CA GLY A 169 -29.73 -20.83 -5.55
C GLY A 169 -29.62 -22.34 -5.74
N SER A 170 -30.72 -22.98 -6.08
CA SER A 170 -30.96 -24.43 -6.10
C SER A 170 -30.11 -25.25 -7.11
N ASP A 171 -29.07 -24.68 -7.70
CA ASP A 171 -28.27 -25.21 -8.80
C ASP A 171 -26.84 -25.63 -8.42
N GLY A 172 -26.39 -25.35 -7.20
CA GLY A 172 -25.18 -25.96 -6.62
C GLY A 172 -23.84 -25.53 -7.25
N TYR A 173 -23.82 -24.45 -8.02
CA TYR A 173 -22.60 -23.83 -8.52
C TYR A 173 -22.14 -22.69 -7.60
N PRO A 174 -20.84 -22.56 -7.29
CA PRO A 174 -20.32 -21.41 -6.56
C PRO A 174 -20.46 -20.15 -7.44
N ASP A 175 -21.10 -19.12 -6.90
CA ASP A 175 -21.00 -17.76 -7.45
C ASP A 175 -19.53 -17.30 -7.47
N THR A 176 -19.17 -16.52 -8.48
CA THR A 176 -17.82 -16.03 -8.78
C THR A 176 -17.06 -15.51 -7.54
N ASP A 177 -15.76 -15.81 -7.44
CA ASP A 177 -14.90 -15.15 -6.45
C ASP A 177 -14.92 -13.64 -6.74
N PRO A 178 -15.21 -12.75 -5.77
CA PRO A 178 -15.27 -11.32 -6.04
C PRO A 178 -13.93 -10.74 -6.54
N SER A 179 -12.84 -11.51 -6.50
CA SER A 179 -11.51 -11.12 -6.97
C SER A 179 -11.25 -11.44 -8.45
N TYR A 180 -11.95 -12.41 -9.05
CA TYR A 180 -11.86 -12.71 -10.48
C TYR A 180 -13.13 -13.39 -11.02
N THR A 181 -13.48 -13.11 -12.27
CA THR A 181 -14.58 -13.75 -13.00
C THR A 181 -14.04 -14.93 -13.79
N GLU A 182 -14.67 -16.09 -13.67
CA GLU A 182 -14.30 -17.30 -14.43
C GLU A 182 -14.60 -17.17 -15.93
N ILE A 183 -14.00 -18.06 -16.73
CA ILE A 183 -14.25 -18.15 -18.16
C ILE A 183 -15.73 -18.46 -18.44
N GLY A 184 -16.36 -17.69 -19.32
CA GLY A 184 -17.77 -17.86 -19.71
C GLY A 184 -18.78 -17.20 -18.77
N GLU A 185 -18.33 -16.64 -17.65
CA GLU A 185 -19.18 -15.94 -16.68
C GLU A 185 -19.24 -14.43 -16.95
N SER A 186 -20.28 -13.77 -16.43
CA SER A 186 -20.45 -12.31 -16.55
C SER A 186 -19.92 -11.58 -15.31
N ASP A 187 -19.33 -10.39 -15.50
CA ASP A 187 -18.87 -9.51 -14.43
C ASP A 187 -19.93 -8.50 -13.96
N ILE A 188 -21.13 -8.54 -14.55
CA ILE A 188 -22.28 -7.70 -14.18
C ILE A 188 -23.07 -8.41 -13.04
N PRO A 189 -23.37 -7.73 -11.91
CA PRO A 189 -24.08 -8.33 -10.77
C PRO A 189 -25.43 -8.96 -11.13
N ARG A 190 -25.73 -10.11 -10.52
CA ARG A 190 -26.98 -10.89 -10.71
C ARG A 190 -28.25 -10.20 -10.20
N GLU A 191 -28.15 -9.13 -9.42
CA GLU A 191 -29.32 -8.47 -8.83
C GLU A 191 -30.11 -7.69 -9.90
N TYR A 192 -31.27 -8.23 -10.26
CA TYR A 192 -32.36 -7.55 -10.98
C TYR A 192 -32.26 -7.37 -12.51
N ASN A 193 -32.03 -8.45 -13.26
CA ASN A 193 -32.35 -8.48 -14.71
C ASN A 193 -33.85 -8.74 -15.01
N TYR A 194 -34.77 -8.04 -14.32
CA TYR A 194 -36.20 -8.05 -14.66
C TYR A 194 -36.48 -7.48 -16.07
N ALA A 195 -35.56 -6.66 -16.60
CA ALA A 195 -35.67 -6.07 -17.93
C ALA A 195 -35.44 -7.07 -19.08
N LEU A 196 -34.72 -8.17 -18.84
CA LEU A 196 -34.42 -9.20 -19.85
C LEU A 196 -35.36 -10.41 -19.78
N GLY A 197 -36.25 -10.46 -18.79
CA GLY A 197 -37.25 -11.51 -18.61
C GLY A 197 -36.71 -12.82 -18.03
N ASN A 198 -37.61 -13.63 -17.46
CA ASN A 198 -37.28 -14.97 -16.99
C ASN A 198 -36.83 -15.83 -18.18
N GLY A 199 -35.57 -16.28 -18.19
CA GLY A 199 -35.06 -17.23 -19.19
C GLY A 199 -33.92 -16.75 -20.08
N VAL A 200 -33.31 -15.58 -19.82
CA VAL A 200 -32.03 -15.18 -20.45
C VAL A 200 -30.88 -15.60 -19.53
N PRO A 201 -30.10 -16.65 -19.87
CA PRO A 201 -28.89 -17.00 -19.13
C PRO A 201 -27.94 -15.79 -19.03
N THR A 202 -27.49 -15.48 -17.82
CA THR A 202 -26.52 -14.40 -17.53
C THR A 202 -25.19 -14.58 -18.27
N SER A 203 -24.89 -15.79 -18.71
CA SER A 203 -23.70 -16.19 -19.46
C SER A 203 -23.69 -15.80 -20.94
N ILE A 204 -24.80 -15.29 -21.50
CA ILE A 204 -24.86 -14.88 -22.91
C ILE A 204 -23.97 -13.64 -23.17
N LEU A 205 -23.81 -12.77 -22.17
CA LEU A 205 -22.88 -11.64 -22.17
C LEU A 205 -21.77 -11.90 -21.15
N SER A 206 -20.96 -12.92 -21.43
CA SER A 206 -19.77 -13.21 -20.62
C SER A 206 -18.81 -12.03 -20.65
N ALA A 207 -18.03 -11.89 -19.57
CA ALA A 207 -16.97 -10.90 -19.49
C ALA A 207 -15.96 -11.06 -20.63
N ASN A 208 -15.72 -12.32 -21.06
CA ASN A 208 -14.90 -12.64 -22.23
C ASN A 208 -15.44 -12.06 -23.54
N LEU A 209 -16.75 -12.17 -23.77
CA LEU A 209 -17.37 -11.61 -24.97
C LEU A 209 -17.28 -10.09 -24.95
N ILE A 210 -17.57 -9.45 -23.82
CA ILE A 210 -17.48 -7.99 -23.67
C ILE A 210 -16.04 -7.51 -23.91
N ASP A 211 -15.05 -8.19 -23.33
CA ASP A 211 -13.63 -7.84 -23.48
C ASP A 211 -13.18 -7.99 -24.94
N PHE A 212 -13.55 -9.09 -25.61
CA PHE A 212 -13.27 -9.28 -27.03
C PHE A 212 -13.88 -8.17 -27.91
N LEU A 213 -15.12 -7.75 -27.63
CA LEU A 213 -15.82 -6.72 -28.42
C LEU A 213 -15.27 -5.32 -28.19
N THR A 214 -14.86 -5.03 -26.97
CA THR A 214 -14.25 -3.75 -26.60
C THR A 214 -12.76 -3.70 -26.94
N VAL A 215 -12.20 -4.81 -27.46
CA VAL A 215 -10.77 -4.98 -27.72
C VAL A 215 -9.96 -4.72 -26.44
N SER A 216 -10.54 -5.08 -25.29
CA SER A 216 -9.84 -5.09 -24.03
C SER A 216 -9.15 -6.44 -23.91
N ASN A 217 -7.85 -6.44 -23.63
CA ASN A 217 -7.12 -7.68 -23.39
C ASN A 217 -7.40 -8.17 -21.96
N GLY A 218 -8.58 -7.90 -21.38
CA GLY A 218 -8.87 -8.16 -19.96
C GLY A 218 -8.98 -9.64 -19.61
N SER A 219 -9.53 -10.41 -20.53
CA SER A 219 -9.78 -11.85 -20.39
C SER A 219 -9.67 -12.62 -21.70
N VAL A 220 -9.45 -11.92 -22.82
CA VAL A 220 -9.20 -12.51 -24.13
C VAL A 220 -7.94 -11.89 -24.70
N VAL A 221 -7.00 -12.72 -25.16
CA VAL A 221 -5.78 -12.23 -25.82
C VAL A 221 -5.48 -13.06 -27.06
N VAL A 222 -5.08 -12.38 -28.12
CA VAL A 222 -4.60 -12.99 -29.35
C VAL A 222 -3.07 -13.03 -29.31
N VAL A 223 -2.52 -14.22 -29.13
CA VAL A 223 -1.08 -14.48 -29.10
C VAL A 223 -0.62 -14.77 -30.53
N SER A 224 0.05 -13.80 -31.14
CA SER A 224 0.59 -13.88 -32.50
C SER A 224 1.91 -13.14 -32.64
N ASP A 225 2.71 -13.54 -33.63
CA ASP A 225 3.87 -12.75 -34.10
C ASP A 225 3.42 -11.30 -34.44
N PRO A 226 4.12 -10.25 -33.95
CA PRO A 226 3.76 -8.87 -34.25
C PRO A 226 3.67 -8.61 -35.77
N GLY A 227 2.51 -8.12 -36.21
CA GLY A 227 2.25 -7.82 -37.63
C GLY A 227 1.94 -9.03 -38.51
N LYS A 228 1.78 -10.23 -37.95
CA LYS A 228 1.44 -11.48 -38.68
C LYS A 228 0.25 -12.23 -38.10
N THR A 229 -0.60 -11.52 -37.36
CA THR A 229 -1.82 -12.08 -36.78
C THR A 229 -2.65 -12.74 -37.88
N PHE A 230 -2.99 -14.02 -37.70
CA PHE A 230 -3.74 -14.83 -38.68
C PHE A 230 -3.04 -15.12 -40.02
N GLU A 231 -1.80 -14.69 -40.23
CA GLU A 231 -0.95 -15.15 -41.35
C GLU A 231 -0.13 -16.40 -40.97
N ARG A 232 0.03 -16.63 -39.66
CA ARG A 232 0.73 -17.75 -39.04
C ARG A 232 -0.15 -18.41 -37.97
N PRO A 233 0.21 -19.61 -37.47
CA PRO A 233 -0.46 -20.21 -36.33
C PRO A 233 -0.62 -19.17 -35.21
N THR A 234 -1.87 -18.88 -34.86
CA THR A 234 -2.22 -17.83 -33.90
C THR A 234 -3.05 -18.46 -32.78
N ASP A 235 -2.70 -18.21 -31.53
CA ASP A 235 -3.46 -18.70 -30.39
C ASP A 235 -4.42 -17.61 -29.90
N LEU A 236 -5.69 -17.95 -29.76
CA LEU A 236 -6.65 -17.17 -29.00
C LEU A 236 -6.75 -17.78 -27.61
N ILE A 237 -6.46 -16.97 -26.60
CA ILE A 237 -6.65 -17.33 -25.20
C ILE A 237 -7.92 -16.67 -24.70
N VAL A 238 -8.80 -17.46 -24.10
CA VAL A 238 -9.99 -17.01 -23.39
C VAL A 238 -9.83 -17.49 -21.96
N GLY A 239 -9.65 -16.58 -21.01
CA GLY A 239 -9.34 -16.90 -19.62
C GLY A 239 -10.18 -16.10 -18.62
N PRO A 240 -9.95 -16.26 -17.32
CA PRO A 240 -10.58 -15.48 -16.28
C PRO A 240 -10.19 -14.00 -16.33
N LYS A 241 -11.13 -13.15 -15.91
CA LYS A 241 -10.95 -11.69 -15.80
C LYS A 241 -10.67 -11.30 -14.35
N VAL A 242 -9.59 -10.58 -14.09
CA VAL A 242 -9.32 -10.06 -12.74
C VAL A 242 -10.20 -8.85 -12.44
N ASN A 243 -10.76 -8.80 -11.23
CA ASN A 243 -11.59 -7.69 -10.80
C ASN A 243 -10.73 -6.48 -10.39
N ALA A 244 -10.53 -5.56 -11.33
CA ALA A 244 -9.74 -4.34 -11.14
C ALA A 244 -10.24 -3.47 -9.97
N THR A 245 -11.55 -3.46 -9.69
CA THR A 245 -12.14 -2.64 -8.61
C THR A 245 -11.72 -3.07 -7.21
N ARG A 246 -11.29 -4.33 -7.04
CA ARG A 246 -10.78 -4.86 -5.77
C ARG A 246 -9.27 -4.68 -5.63
N LEU A 247 -8.57 -4.41 -6.73
CA LEU A 247 -7.12 -4.29 -6.80
C LEU A 247 -6.61 -2.84 -6.81
N THR A 248 -7.33 -1.93 -6.16
CA THR A 248 -7.01 -0.49 -6.09
C THR A 248 -5.70 -0.16 -5.37
N ASN A 249 -5.15 -1.12 -4.63
CA ASN A 249 -3.88 -0.98 -3.94
C ASN A 249 -2.67 -1.16 -4.87
N ILE A 250 -2.86 -1.62 -6.11
CA ILE A 250 -1.78 -1.85 -7.07
C ILE A 250 -1.81 -0.73 -8.11
N LEU A 251 -0.78 0.12 -8.11
CA LEU A 251 -0.69 1.25 -9.04
C LEU A 251 -0.12 0.84 -10.39
N ASN A 252 0.90 -0.01 -10.38
CA ASN A 252 1.53 -0.57 -11.58
C ASN A 252 2.20 -1.88 -11.18
N GLY A 253 2.03 -2.93 -11.98
CA GLY A 253 2.57 -4.25 -11.66
C GLY A 253 1.89 -5.38 -12.40
N THR A 254 2.24 -6.58 -11.99
CA THR A 254 1.69 -7.84 -12.49
C THR A 254 1.00 -8.58 -11.36
N VAL A 255 -0.14 -9.17 -11.66
CA VAL A 255 -0.87 -10.10 -10.80
C VAL A 255 -0.64 -11.49 -11.35
N GLU A 256 -0.20 -12.42 -10.53
CA GLU A 256 0.06 -13.80 -10.93
C GLU A 256 -0.77 -14.74 -10.07
N SER A 257 -1.51 -15.65 -10.71
CA SER A 257 -2.32 -16.63 -10.01
C SER A 257 -1.42 -17.63 -9.25
N CYS A 258 -1.72 -17.82 -7.97
CA CYS A 258 -1.12 -18.84 -7.13
C CYS A 258 -1.71 -20.23 -7.37
N ASN A 259 -3.00 -20.29 -7.69
CA ASN A 259 -3.68 -21.53 -8.02
C ASN A 259 -3.86 -21.63 -9.54
N PRO A 260 -3.80 -22.84 -10.11
CA PRO A 260 -4.00 -23.03 -11.53
C PRO A 260 -5.46 -22.73 -11.90
N LEU A 261 -5.67 -21.84 -12.86
CA LEU A 261 -7.00 -21.42 -13.32
C LEU A 261 -7.30 -21.98 -14.70
N LEU A 262 -8.59 -22.22 -14.98
CA LEU A 262 -9.05 -22.74 -16.25
C LEU A 262 -9.07 -21.64 -17.31
N TYR A 263 -8.52 -21.93 -18.49
CA TYR A 263 -8.68 -21.11 -19.69
C TYR A 263 -8.81 -22.01 -20.92
N LEU A 264 -9.35 -21.44 -21.99
CA LEU A 264 -9.43 -22.05 -23.30
C LEU A 264 -8.33 -21.47 -24.18
N ARG A 265 -7.53 -22.35 -24.78
CA ARG A 265 -6.57 -22.00 -25.83
C ARG A 265 -7.06 -22.57 -27.16
N SER A 266 -7.33 -21.69 -28.11
CA SER A 266 -7.78 -22.05 -29.46
C SER A 266 -6.69 -21.68 -30.47
N SER A 267 -6.08 -22.68 -31.08
CA SER A 267 -4.99 -22.50 -32.05
C SER A 267 -5.55 -22.46 -33.48
N PHE A 268 -5.37 -21.35 -34.18
CA PHE A 268 -5.87 -21.08 -35.52
C PHE A 268 -4.79 -21.33 -36.56
N TYR A 269 -5.09 -22.19 -37.54
CA TYR A 269 -4.25 -22.50 -38.69
C TYR A 269 -4.95 -22.03 -39.96
N VAL A 270 -4.36 -21.04 -40.63
CA VAL A 270 -5.00 -20.34 -41.75
C VAL A 270 -4.30 -20.72 -43.04
N LEU A 271 -5.07 -21.03 -44.07
CA LEU A 271 -4.60 -21.24 -45.43
C LEU A 271 -5.42 -20.38 -46.37
N ARG A 272 -4.73 -19.69 -47.28
CA ARG A 272 -5.35 -18.83 -48.31
C ARG A 272 -5.36 -19.54 -49.66
N SER A 273 -6.43 -19.32 -50.42
CA SER A 273 -6.61 -19.92 -51.75
C SER A 273 -5.53 -19.54 -52.74
N LEU A 274 -5.11 -18.27 -52.75
CA LEU A 274 -4.08 -17.74 -53.65
C LEU A 274 -2.69 -18.32 -53.38
N ASP A 275 -2.34 -18.60 -52.12
CA ASP A 275 -1.00 -19.04 -51.73
C ASP A 275 -0.79 -20.54 -51.93
N ASN A 276 -1.87 -21.34 -51.95
CA ASN A 276 -1.78 -22.80 -51.98
C ASN A 276 -2.77 -23.44 -52.97
N PHE A 277 -3.07 -22.73 -54.06
CA PHE A 277 -4.08 -23.09 -55.05
C PHE A 277 -3.84 -24.47 -55.70
N TYR A 278 -2.57 -24.81 -55.98
CA TYR A 278 -2.20 -26.06 -56.64
C TYR A 278 -2.02 -27.25 -55.69
N GLY A 279 -1.79 -27.00 -54.38
CA GLY A 279 -1.55 -28.04 -53.38
C GLY A 279 -2.81 -28.56 -52.68
N THR A 280 -3.92 -27.81 -52.74
CA THR A 280 -5.18 -28.13 -52.05
C THR A 280 -6.36 -28.01 -53.00
N LYS A 281 -7.23 -29.03 -53.08
CA LYS A 281 -8.50 -28.92 -53.82
C LYS A 281 -9.46 -28.01 -53.05
N TRP A 282 -9.64 -26.79 -53.53
CA TRP A 282 -10.57 -25.81 -52.96
C TRP A 282 -12.02 -26.14 -53.37
N PRO A 283 -12.95 -26.29 -52.40
CA PRO A 283 -14.34 -26.56 -52.73
C PRO A 283 -15.02 -25.33 -53.35
N LEU A 284 -16.01 -25.59 -54.19
CA LEU A 284 -16.90 -24.54 -54.72
C LEU A 284 -17.94 -24.20 -53.66
N VAL A 285 -18.22 -22.91 -53.53
CA VAL A 285 -19.35 -22.41 -52.73
C VAL A 285 -20.63 -22.89 -53.41
N LYS A 286 -21.53 -23.53 -52.66
CA LYS A 286 -22.82 -24.05 -53.14
C LYS A 286 -23.98 -23.44 -52.34
N SER A 287 -25.21 -23.67 -52.81
CA SER A 287 -26.44 -23.27 -52.11
C SER A 287 -26.60 -23.95 -50.74
N ARG A 288 -26.02 -25.14 -50.57
CA ARG A 288 -25.93 -25.85 -49.28
C ARG A 288 -24.54 -25.65 -48.65
N PRO A 289 -24.45 -25.66 -47.30
CA PRO A 289 -23.18 -25.59 -46.60
C PRO A 289 -22.25 -26.73 -47.03
N TYR A 290 -20.94 -26.44 -47.02
CA TYR A 290 -19.92 -27.45 -47.31
C TYR A 290 -20.00 -28.63 -46.33
N ASN A 291 -19.93 -29.86 -46.85
CA ASN A 291 -19.90 -31.11 -46.10
C ASN A 291 -21.00 -31.25 -45.03
N ASP A 292 -22.22 -30.81 -45.36
CA ASP A 292 -23.39 -30.77 -44.46
C ASP A 292 -23.12 -30.02 -43.13
N GLY A 293 -22.18 -29.06 -43.18
CA GLY A 293 -21.82 -28.20 -42.07
C GLY A 293 -22.87 -27.14 -41.75
N VAL A 294 -22.47 -26.17 -40.95
CA VAL A 294 -23.30 -25.03 -40.55
C VAL A 294 -22.84 -23.78 -41.27
N ARG A 295 -23.77 -23.11 -41.96
CA ARG A 295 -23.50 -21.82 -42.61
C ARG A 295 -23.73 -20.67 -41.64
N ILE A 296 -22.78 -19.75 -41.61
CA ILE A 296 -22.89 -18.43 -41.00
C ILE A 296 -22.64 -17.42 -42.11
N ASP A 297 -23.66 -16.67 -42.46
CA ASP A 297 -23.63 -15.64 -43.49
C ASP A 297 -24.07 -14.31 -42.90
N PHE A 298 -23.52 -13.22 -43.43
CA PHE A 298 -23.97 -11.88 -43.07
C PHE A 298 -24.20 -11.05 -44.33
N THR A 299 -25.11 -10.09 -44.22
CA THR A 299 -25.36 -9.08 -45.26
C THR A 299 -25.26 -7.70 -44.60
N PRO A 300 -24.38 -6.80 -45.10
CA PRO A 300 -24.30 -5.44 -44.57
C PRO A 300 -25.63 -4.69 -44.67
N TRP A 301 -25.95 -3.83 -43.70
CA TRP A 301 -27.18 -3.03 -43.71
C TRP A 301 -27.27 -2.05 -44.89
N ASN A 302 -26.13 -1.66 -45.46
CA ASN A 302 -26.07 -0.77 -46.63
C ASN A 302 -26.14 -1.54 -47.97
N SER A 303 -26.29 -2.86 -47.95
CA SER A 303 -26.40 -3.67 -49.17
C SER A 303 -27.76 -3.42 -49.84
N THR A 304 -27.73 -3.01 -51.10
CA THR A 304 -28.93 -2.92 -51.94
C THR A 304 -29.17 -4.24 -52.66
N SER A 305 -30.40 -4.51 -53.09
CA SER A 305 -30.82 -5.77 -53.72
C SER A 305 -30.04 -6.17 -54.99
N TYR A 306 -29.19 -5.30 -55.53
CA TYR A 306 -28.44 -5.50 -56.77
C TYR A 306 -26.93 -5.69 -56.57
N THR A 307 -26.40 -5.50 -55.36
CA THR A 307 -24.98 -5.71 -55.02
C THR A 307 -24.84 -6.35 -53.64
N PHE A 308 -24.86 -7.69 -53.60
CA PHE A 308 -24.59 -8.39 -52.35
C PHE A 308 -23.10 -8.33 -52.03
N ASN A 309 -22.83 -7.73 -50.88
CA ASN A 309 -21.51 -7.40 -50.38
C ASN A 309 -21.27 -8.08 -49.01
N GLY A 310 -21.72 -9.33 -48.88
CA GLY A 310 -21.67 -10.11 -47.64
C GLY A 310 -20.69 -11.26 -47.70
N GLY A 311 -20.37 -11.83 -46.52
CA GLY A 311 -19.50 -12.99 -46.39
C GLY A 311 -20.26 -14.26 -46.01
N ILE A 312 -19.73 -15.41 -46.44
CA ILE A 312 -20.20 -16.75 -46.07
C ILE A 312 -19.07 -17.51 -45.38
N MET A 313 -19.38 -18.09 -44.22
CA MET A 313 -18.50 -18.99 -43.48
C MET A 313 -19.22 -20.31 -43.22
N ASP A 314 -18.74 -21.39 -43.82
CA ASP A 314 -19.23 -22.74 -43.57
C ASP A 314 -18.32 -23.45 -42.59
N ILE A 315 -18.86 -23.86 -41.45
CA ILE A 315 -18.11 -24.57 -40.41
C ILE A 315 -18.47 -26.06 -40.37
N THR A 316 -17.47 -26.89 -40.13
CA THR A 316 -17.58 -28.37 -40.07
C THR A 316 -16.65 -28.93 -39.01
N SER A 317 -16.98 -30.10 -38.47
CA SER A 317 -16.07 -30.86 -37.60
C SER A 317 -15.20 -31.80 -38.42
N LEU A 318 -13.91 -31.81 -38.13
CA LEU A 318 -12.98 -32.82 -38.67
C LEU A 318 -12.98 -34.07 -37.79
N ALA A 319 -12.54 -35.20 -38.36
CA ALA A 319 -12.51 -36.49 -37.67
C ALA A 319 -11.62 -36.51 -36.41
N ASN A 320 -10.64 -35.60 -36.33
CA ASN A 320 -9.78 -35.41 -35.17
C ASN A 320 -10.39 -34.49 -34.09
N GLY A 321 -11.62 -33.99 -34.29
CA GLY A 321 -12.30 -33.07 -33.39
C GLY A 321 -11.96 -31.59 -33.60
N SER A 322 -11.15 -31.23 -34.59
CA SER A 322 -10.88 -29.82 -34.92
C SER A 322 -12.07 -29.16 -35.62
N LEU A 323 -12.30 -27.88 -35.35
CA LEU A 323 -13.25 -27.05 -36.09
C LEU A 323 -12.60 -26.58 -37.39
N GLN A 324 -13.24 -26.79 -38.54
CA GLN A 324 -12.79 -26.25 -39.82
C GLN A 324 -13.81 -25.27 -40.36
N ALA A 325 -13.35 -24.09 -40.75
CA ALA A 325 -14.14 -23.04 -41.38
C ALA A 325 -13.66 -22.80 -42.81
N TRP A 326 -14.60 -22.76 -43.76
CA TRP A 326 -14.40 -22.34 -45.13
C TRP A 326 -15.06 -20.99 -45.33
N VAL A 327 -14.29 -20.00 -45.77
CA VAL A 327 -14.69 -18.58 -45.72
C VAL A 327 -14.61 -17.98 -47.11
N THR A 328 -15.62 -17.21 -47.50
CA THR A 328 -15.56 -16.34 -48.68
C THR A 328 -16.20 -14.98 -48.41
N GLY A 329 -15.61 -13.91 -48.97
CA GLY A 329 -16.03 -12.53 -48.73
C GLY A 329 -17.06 -11.96 -49.72
N HIS A 330 -17.39 -12.67 -50.82
CA HIS A 330 -18.07 -12.06 -51.97
C HIS A 330 -19.15 -12.91 -52.68
N SER A 331 -19.80 -13.87 -52.01
CA SER A 331 -20.77 -14.76 -52.69
C SER A 331 -22.24 -14.45 -52.36
N LEU A 332 -23.04 -14.13 -53.39
CA LEU A 332 -24.51 -14.04 -53.35
C LEU A 332 -25.16 -15.36 -52.89
N PRO A 333 -26.15 -15.34 -51.96
CA PRO A 333 -26.94 -16.52 -51.61
C PRO A 333 -27.68 -17.13 -52.80
N SER A 334 -28.04 -16.30 -53.80
CA SER A 334 -28.80 -16.67 -54.99
C SER A 334 -27.96 -16.99 -56.23
N GLN A 335 -26.64 -16.77 -56.20
CA GLN A 335 -25.71 -17.10 -57.28
C GLN A 335 -24.38 -17.63 -56.71
N PRO A 336 -24.32 -18.92 -56.30
CA PRO A 336 -23.11 -19.53 -55.80
C PRO A 336 -22.14 -19.83 -56.97
N GLN A 337 -21.40 -18.81 -57.41
CA GLN A 337 -20.29 -18.98 -58.34
C GLN A 337 -19.01 -18.44 -57.68
N GLY A 338 -18.22 -19.32 -57.08
CA GLY A 338 -16.97 -18.95 -56.41
C GLY A 338 -16.28 -20.12 -55.70
N ILE A 339 -14.99 -19.96 -55.43
CA ILE A 339 -14.20 -20.80 -54.50
C ILE A 339 -14.14 -20.10 -53.14
N TYR A 340 -13.92 -20.85 -52.07
CA TYR A 340 -13.60 -20.23 -50.79
C TYR A 340 -12.23 -19.54 -50.83
N ASP A 341 -12.11 -18.43 -50.12
CA ASP A 341 -10.90 -17.61 -50.04
C ASP A 341 -9.95 -18.10 -48.94
N TYR A 342 -10.51 -18.60 -47.83
CA TYR A 342 -9.75 -19.10 -46.70
C TYR A 342 -10.26 -20.47 -46.22
N ARG A 343 -9.30 -21.30 -45.77
CA ARG A 343 -9.52 -22.50 -44.98
C ARG A 343 -8.86 -22.31 -43.63
N VAL A 344 -9.66 -22.22 -42.59
CA VAL A 344 -9.19 -22.04 -41.22
C VAL A 344 -9.47 -23.31 -40.43
N THR A 345 -8.46 -23.86 -39.76
CA THR A 345 -8.62 -24.99 -38.84
C THR A 345 -8.32 -24.51 -37.43
N VAL A 346 -9.21 -24.80 -36.49
CA VAL A 346 -9.13 -24.37 -35.09
C VAL A 346 -9.05 -25.61 -34.20
N ASN A 347 -7.96 -25.70 -33.43
CA ASN A 347 -7.78 -26.73 -32.42
C ASN A 347 -8.06 -26.12 -31.05
N MET A 348 -9.05 -26.67 -30.35
CA MET A 348 -9.46 -26.20 -29.03
C MET A 348 -8.89 -27.11 -27.93
N ARG A 349 -8.29 -26.51 -26.91
CA ARG A 349 -7.84 -27.21 -25.70
C ARG A 349 -8.18 -26.39 -24.47
N TYR A 350 -8.79 -27.05 -23.49
CA TYR A 350 -8.91 -26.48 -22.16
C TYR A 350 -7.65 -26.76 -21.38
N CYS A 351 -7.12 -25.75 -20.73
CA CYS A 351 -5.91 -25.84 -19.96
C CYS A 351 -6.13 -25.27 -18.57
N TYR A 352 -5.55 -25.92 -17.57
CA TYR A 352 -5.24 -25.29 -16.31
C TYR A 352 -3.80 -24.79 -16.36
N GLY A 353 -3.59 -23.57 -15.89
CA GLY A 353 -2.28 -22.94 -15.92
C GLY A 353 -2.19 -21.77 -14.96
N TYR A 354 -0.96 -21.25 -14.80
CA TYR A 354 -0.76 -20.00 -14.07
C TYR A 354 -0.96 -18.83 -15.03
N ILE A 355 -1.84 -17.93 -14.63
CA ILE A 355 -2.26 -16.78 -15.40
C ILE A 355 -1.65 -15.52 -14.79
N ASN A 356 -1.06 -14.72 -15.67
CA ASN A 356 -0.53 -13.41 -15.34
C ASN A 356 -1.44 -12.34 -15.92
N TRP A 357 -1.69 -11.31 -15.14
CA TRP A 357 -2.34 -10.10 -15.61
C TRP A 357 -1.46 -8.89 -15.35
N LYS A 358 -1.24 -8.08 -16.39
CA LYS A 358 -0.45 -6.87 -16.31
C LYS A 358 -1.36 -5.66 -16.16
N ASN A 359 -1.08 -4.80 -15.19
CA ASN A 359 -1.83 -3.55 -15.04
C ASN A 359 -1.47 -2.61 -16.19
N SER A 360 -2.42 -2.35 -17.07
CA SER A 360 -2.25 -1.41 -18.17
C SER A 360 -2.58 0.00 -17.69
N ALA A 361 -1.53 0.76 -17.36
CA ALA A 361 -1.67 2.16 -16.92
C ALA A 361 -2.38 3.05 -17.97
N VAL A 362 -2.42 2.62 -19.23
CA VAL A 362 -3.05 3.35 -20.34
C VAL A 362 -4.57 3.19 -20.34
N PHE A 363 -5.06 2.00 -20.00
CA PHE A 363 -6.47 1.66 -20.16
C PHE A 363 -7.22 1.41 -18.84
N GLY A 364 -6.54 1.52 -17.70
CA GLY A 364 -7.15 1.40 -16.37
C GLY A 364 -7.72 0.00 -16.06
N HIS A 365 -7.28 -1.03 -16.78
CA HIS A 365 -7.65 -2.42 -16.57
C HIS A 365 -6.42 -3.34 -16.58
N PHE A 366 -6.61 -4.57 -16.08
CA PHE A 366 -5.60 -5.62 -16.08
C PHE A 366 -5.70 -6.42 -17.37
N GLU A 367 -4.60 -6.56 -18.11
CA GLU A 367 -4.52 -7.32 -19.36
C GLU A 367 -3.97 -8.72 -19.11
N ILE A 368 -4.64 -9.76 -19.58
CA ILE A 368 -4.16 -11.15 -19.50
C ILE A 368 -2.95 -11.36 -20.42
N GLU A 369 -1.91 -12.00 -19.91
CA GLU A 369 -0.75 -12.45 -20.67
C GLU A 369 -0.88 -13.93 -21.06
N ASP A 370 -0.04 -14.41 -21.99
CA ASP A 370 -0.03 -15.81 -22.41
C ASP A 370 0.20 -16.75 -21.21
N PRO A 371 -0.78 -17.59 -20.83
CA PRO A 371 -0.68 -18.40 -19.63
C PRO A 371 0.35 -19.52 -19.74
N THR A 372 0.90 -19.94 -18.60
CA THR A 372 1.76 -21.14 -18.55
C THR A 372 0.91 -22.40 -18.43
N ASP A 373 0.83 -23.17 -19.51
CA ASP A 373 0.13 -24.46 -19.57
C ASP A 373 0.70 -25.46 -18.55
N ILE A 374 -0.12 -25.99 -17.63
CA ILE A 374 0.26 -27.06 -16.68
C ILE A 374 -0.38 -28.38 -17.10
N LYS A 375 -1.70 -28.38 -17.28
CA LYS A 375 -2.48 -29.55 -17.66
C LYS A 375 -3.47 -29.12 -18.73
N CYS A 376 -3.35 -29.70 -19.92
CA CYS A 376 -4.25 -29.42 -21.03
C CYS A 376 -4.98 -30.69 -21.47
N GLN A 377 -6.24 -30.52 -21.88
CA GLN A 377 -7.07 -31.54 -22.46
C GLN A 377 -7.61 -31.04 -23.81
N ALA A 378 -7.39 -31.83 -24.86
CA ALA A 378 -8.00 -31.56 -26.16
C ALA A 378 -9.52 -31.60 -26.03
N PHE A 379 -10.20 -30.60 -26.59
CA PHE A 379 -11.64 -30.50 -26.56
C PHE A 379 -12.18 -30.63 -28.00
N PRO A 380 -12.57 -31.85 -28.42
CA PRO A 380 -13.09 -32.04 -29.76
C PRO A 380 -14.40 -31.26 -29.92
N PHE A 381 -14.45 -30.38 -30.92
CA PHE A 381 -15.60 -29.54 -31.20
C PHE A 381 -16.54 -30.24 -32.18
N ASP A 382 -17.70 -30.66 -31.69
CA ASP A 382 -18.78 -31.20 -32.50
C ASP A 382 -19.73 -30.07 -32.94
N VAL A 383 -19.60 -29.67 -34.22
CA VAL A 383 -20.41 -28.62 -34.85
C VAL A 383 -21.88 -29.03 -34.89
N ALA A 384 -22.19 -30.32 -35.13
CA ALA A 384 -23.57 -30.77 -35.24
C ALA A 384 -24.28 -30.73 -33.88
N ALA A 385 -23.59 -31.17 -32.82
CA ALA A 385 -24.08 -31.05 -31.45
C ALA A 385 -24.19 -29.58 -31.02
N TRP A 386 -23.15 -28.77 -31.27
CA TRP A 386 -23.14 -27.35 -30.95
C TRP A 386 -24.30 -26.62 -31.62
N ASN A 387 -24.58 -26.89 -32.90
CA ASN A 387 -25.66 -26.29 -33.68
C ASN A 387 -27.07 -26.45 -33.08
N GLN A 388 -27.26 -27.43 -32.19
CA GLN A 388 -28.52 -27.70 -31.50
C GLN A 388 -28.60 -27.01 -30.13
N THR A 389 -27.59 -26.24 -29.75
CA THR A 389 -27.53 -25.54 -28.45
C THR A 389 -27.95 -24.08 -28.56
N LEU A 390 -28.44 -23.53 -27.45
CA LEU A 390 -28.73 -22.09 -27.31
C LEU A 390 -27.48 -21.22 -27.56
N TRP A 391 -26.31 -21.72 -27.18
CA TRP A 391 -25.02 -21.08 -27.42
C TRP A 391 -24.75 -20.83 -28.90
N SER A 392 -25.05 -21.81 -29.75
CA SER A 392 -24.90 -21.65 -31.21
C SER A 392 -25.89 -20.66 -31.80
N PHE A 393 -27.13 -20.64 -31.31
CA PHE A 393 -28.13 -19.66 -31.74
C PHE A 393 -27.65 -18.25 -31.42
N ASN A 394 -27.19 -18.02 -30.18
CA ASN A 394 -26.69 -16.71 -29.74
C ASN A 394 -25.42 -16.30 -30.49
N ALA A 395 -24.45 -17.18 -30.65
CA ALA A 395 -23.22 -16.90 -31.39
C ALA A 395 -23.53 -16.50 -32.85
N LYS A 396 -24.41 -17.24 -33.54
CA LYS A 396 -24.81 -16.91 -34.91
C LYS A 396 -25.55 -15.59 -35.00
N ALA A 397 -26.57 -15.39 -34.16
CA ALA A 397 -27.35 -14.16 -34.14
C ALA A 397 -26.45 -12.94 -33.85
N PHE A 398 -25.51 -13.09 -32.92
CA PHE A 398 -24.55 -12.06 -32.57
C PHE A 398 -23.58 -11.78 -33.72
N ILE A 399 -22.97 -12.80 -34.32
CA ILE A 399 -22.08 -12.64 -35.50
C ILE A 399 -22.83 -11.93 -36.62
N GLN A 400 -24.06 -12.35 -36.93
CA GLN A 400 -24.89 -11.74 -37.97
C GLN A 400 -25.17 -10.27 -37.67
N ALA A 401 -25.60 -9.94 -36.45
CA ALA A 401 -25.89 -8.56 -36.05
C ALA A 401 -24.63 -7.67 -36.06
N ALA A 402 -23.53 -8.14 -35.47
CA ALA A 402 -22.27 -7.41 -35.37
C ALA A 402 -21.60 -7.19 -36.73
N CYS A 403 -21.65 -8.19 -37.62
CA CYS A 403 -21.11 -8.07 -38.97
C CYS A 403 -22.01 -7.25 -39.89
N ALA A 404 -23.33 -7.26 -39.71
CA ALA A 404 -24.25 -6.48 -40.54
C ALA A 404 -24.10 -4.95 -40.36
N GLY A 405 -23.63 -4.50 -39.19
CA GLY A 405 -23.30 -3.11 -38.92
C GLY A 405 -21.97 -2.62 -39.52
N LYS A 406 -21.12 -3.52 -40.04
CA LYS A 406 -19.86 -3.12 -40.69
C LYS A 406 -20.13 -2.54 -42.08
N THR A 407 -19.65 -1.32 -42.33
CA THR A 407 -19.87 -0.57 -43.58
C THR A 407 -18.83 -0.84 -44.65
N THR A 408 -17.67 -1.38 -44.29
CA THR A 408 -16.58 -1.78 -45.20
C THR A 408 -16.44 -3.31 -45.23
N ILE A 409 -16.32 -3.85 -46.44
CA ILE A 409 -16.06 -5.27 -46.68
C ILE A 409 -14.56 -5.47 -46.50
N ASP A 410 -14.14 -6.04 -45.38
CA ASP A 410 -12.78 -6.53 -45.22
C ASP A 410 -12.77 -8.06 -45.36
N ASP A 411 -11.74 -8.58 -46.03
CA ASP A 411 -11.41 -10.02 -46.15
C ASP A 411 -11.22 -10.74 -44.77
N SER A 412 -11.39 -9.99 -43.68
CA SER A 412 -11.16 -10.36 -42.30
C SER A 412 -12.45 -10.62 -41.50
N PHE A 413 -13.64 -10.72 -42.12
CA PHE A 413 -14.86 -10.96 -41.32
C PHE A 413 -14.76 -12.20 -40.42
N TRP A 414 -14.06 -13.23 -40.89
CA TRP A 414 -13.83 -14.47 -40.14
C TRP A 414 -12.88 -14.27 -38.94
N THR A 415 -11.96 -13.31 -38.97
CA THR A 415 -11.06 -13.01 -37.84
C THR A 415 -11.83 -12.40 -36.67
N PHE A 416 -13.05 -11.91 -36.92
CA PHE A 416 -14.00 -11.49 -35.89
C PHE A 416 -15.03 -12.57 -35.57
N ALA A 417 -15.61 -13.21 -36.59
CA ALA A 417 -16.70 -14.18 -36.43
C ALA A 417 -16.24 -15.50 -35.80
N LEU A 418 -15.09 -16.03 -36.21
CA LEU A 418 -14.63 -17.36 -35.78
C LEU A 418 -14.21 -17.40 -34.30
N PRO A 419 -13.54 -16.38 -33.72
CA PRO A 419 -13.30 -16.30 -32.28
C PRO A 419 -14.54 -16.29 -31.38
N ILE A 420 -15.69 -15.80 -31.87
CA ILE A 420 -16.92 -15.75 -31.08
C ILE A 420 -17.44 -17.15 -30.73
N ILE A 421 -17.22 -18.14 -31.60
CA ILE A 421 -17.64 -19.53 -31.37
C ILE A 421 -17.01 -20.12 -30.09
N PRO A 422 -15.67 -20.15 -29.93
CA PRO A 422 -15.05 -20.62 -28.69
C PRO A 422 -15.35 -19.72 -27.49
N ILE A 423 -15.52 -18.40 -27.66
CA ILE A 423 -15.83 -17.47 -26.54
C ILE A 423 -17.24 -17.69 -25.98
N MET A 424 -18.21 -18.02 -26.84
CA MET A 424 -19.61 -18.23 -26.47
C MET A 424 -19.96 -19.72 -26.29
N SER A 425 -18.97 -20.57 -26.02
CA SER A 425 -19.19 -22.00 -25.77
C SER A 425 -19.60 -22.27 -24.33
N ASP A 426 -20.15 -23.46 -24.07
CA ASP A 426 -20.41 -23.89 -22.69
C ASP A 426 -19.10 -24.25 -21.99
N HIS A 427 -18.57 -23.31 -21.21
CA HIS A 427 -17.37 -23.51 -20.40
C HIS A 427 -17.68 -24.21 -19.06
N SER A 428 -18.91 -24.07 -18.55
CA SER A 428 -19.32 -24.56 -17.23
C SER A 428 -19.31 -26.08 -17.12
N SER A 429 -19.69 -26.79 -18.20
CA SER A 429 -19.74 -28.25 -18.24
C SER A 429 -18.35 -28.89 -18.22
N VAL A 430 -17.31 -28.16 -18.63
CA VAL A 430 -15.92 -28.65 -18.66
C VAL A 430 -15.39 -28.85 -17.24
N HIS A 431 -15.77 -27.98 -16.30
CA HIS A 431 -15.37 -28.11 -14.88
C HIS A 431 -15.82 -29.44 -14.24
N LYS A 432 -16.94 -30.02 -14.70
CA LYS A 432 -17.45 -31.30 -14.16
C LYS A 432 -16.58 -32.49 -14.55
N GLY A 433 -15.86 -32.42 -15.68
CA GLY A 433 -15.04 -33.50 -16.21
C GLY A 433 -13.52 -33.28 -16.11
N PHE A 434 -13.08 -32.05 -15.86
CA PHE A 434 -11.68 -31.66 -15.87
C PHE A 434 -11.29 -30.92 -14.58
N ALA A 435 -10.75 -31.66 -13.62
CA ALA A 435 -10.34 -31.13 -12.31
C ALA A 435 -8.98 -30.38 -12.37
N PRO A 436 -8.82 -29.31 -11.58
CA PRO A 436 -7.57 -28.55 -11.50
C PRO A 436 -6.41 -29.39 -10.96
N PRO A 437 -5.16 -29.11 -11.37
CA PRO A 437 -4.00 -29.69 -10.72
C PRO A 437 -3.89 -29.20 -9.28
N GLY A 438 -3.43 -30.07 -8.36
CA GLY A 438 -3.20 -29.70 -6.96
C GLY A 438 -1.90 -28.91 -6.71
N GLU A 439 -1.12 -28.66 -7.77
CA GLU A 439 0.18 -27.99 -7.69
C GLU A 439 0.00 -26.48 -7.67
N ARG A 440 0.37 -25.86 -6.54
CA ARG A 440 0.40 -24.42 -6.37
C ARG A 440 1.61 -23.83 -7.09
N ASN A 441 1.46 -22.60 -7.61
CA ASN A 441 2.55 -21.88 -8.24
C ASN A 441 3.77 -21.78 -7.30
N PRO A 442 4.97 -22.23 -7.70
CA PRO A 442 6.18 -22.13 -6.89
C PRO A 442 6.49 -20.72 -6.40
N ARG A 443 6.09 -19.68 -7.15
CA ARG A 443 6.23 -18.27 -6.73
C ARG A 443 5.39 -17.92 -5.52
N CYS A 444 4.33 -18.67 -5.26
CA CYS A 444 3.43 -18.49 -4.12
C CYS A 444 3.74 -19.41 -2.92
N ASN A 445 4.90 -20.08 -2.91
CA ASN A 445 5.27 -21.00 -1.81
C ASN A 445 5.25 -20.34 -0.42
N ASN A 446 5.59 -19.05 -0.33
CA ASN A 446 5.62 -18.28 0.92
C ASN A 446 4.35 -17.42 1.15
N ILE A 447 3.33 -17.57 0.31
CA ILE A 447 2.07 -16.82 0.39
C ILE A 447 1.03 -17.65 1.12
N ALA A 448 0.14 -17.01 1.88
CA ALA A 448 -0.92 -17.69 2.63
C ALA A 448 -1.82 -18.54 1.71
N GLN A 449 -2.23 -19.73 2.16
CA GLN A 449 -2.97 -20.70 1.32
C GLN A 449 -4.35 -20.22 0.87
N ASP A 450 -4.93 -19.27 1.60
CA ASP A 450 -6.19 -18.61 1.33
C ASP A 450 -6.09 -17.52 0.25
N SER A 451 -4.94 -17.35 -0.39
CA SER A 451 -4.70 -16.33 -1.44
C SER A 451 -4.69 -16.94 -2.84
N PHE A 452 -5.51 -16.41 -3.76
CA PHE A 452 -5.61 -16.92 -5.13
C PHE A 452 -4.49 -16.40 -6.01
N ALA A 453 -3.93 -15.24 -5.69
CA ALA A 453 -2.91 -14.57 -6.50
C ALA A 453 -1.93 -13.77 -5.64
N VAL A 454 -0.79 -13.47 -6.24
CA VAL A 454 0.21 -12.53 -5.72
C VAL A 454 0.34 -11.37 -6.71
N ALA A 455 0.28 -10.14 -6.20
CA ALA A 455 0.59 -8.96 -6.97
C ALA A 455 2.01 -8.50 -6.69
N GLU A 456 2.77 -8.22 -7.74
CA GLU A 456 4.11 -7.65 -7.65
C GLU A 456 4.16 -6.32 -8.41
N GLY A 457 4.70 -5.28 -7.78
CA GLY A 457 4.84 -3.96 -8.39
C GLY A 457 4.80 -2.83 -7.39
N MET A 458 4.39 -1.64 -7.84
CA MET A 458 4.16 -0.47 -7.02
C MET A 458 2.85 -0.61 -6.26
N ILE A 459 2.94 -0.87 -4.96
CA ILE A 459 1.80 -1.04 -4.08
C ILE A 459 1.60 0.25 -3.28
N ARG A 460 0.38 0.77 -3.33
CA ARG A 460 -0.06 1.98 -2.65
C ARG A 460 0.06 1.83 -1.13
N ALA A 461 0.60 2.85 -0.47
CA ALA A 461 0.71 2.93 0.99
C ALA A 461 1.34 1.69 1.67
N SER A 462 2.18 0.94 0.94
CA SER A 462 2.70 -0.36 1.38
C SER A 462 3.87 -0.28 2.35
N ARG A 463 4.52 0.89 2.43
CA ARG A 463 5.70 1.12 3.27
C ARG A 463 5.57 2.40 4.06
N THR A 464 6.45 2.57 5.04
CA THR A 464 6.54 3.79 5.84
C THR A 464 7.72 4.65 5.38
N GLY A 465 7.45 5.94 5.15
CA GLY A 465 8.43 6.99 4.95
C GLY A 465 8.46 7.96 6.13
N MET A 466 9.57 8.69 6.27
CA MET A 466 9.80 9.72 7.27
C MET A 466 9.70 11.11 6.63
N THR A 467 8.98 12.02 7.28
CA THR A 467 8.72 13.38 6.79
C THR A 467 9.86 14.34 7.14
N ARG A 468 9.92 15.52 6.49
CA ARG A 468 10.95 16.53 6.83
C ARG A 468 10.75 17.04 8.25
N LEU A 469 9.49 17.16 8.67
CA LEU A 469 9.13 17.46 10.04
C LEU A 469 9.71 16.43 11.00
N GLY A 470 9.55 15.13 10.69
CA GLY A 470 10.14 14.05 11.47
C GLY A 470 11.65 14.20 11.61
N ILE A 471 12.36 14.45 10.50
CA ILE A 471 13.83 14.65 10.51
C ILE A 471 14.20 15.86 11.37
N GLY A 472 13.47 16.97 11.23
CA GLY A 472 13.67 18.17 12.03
C GLY A 472 13.45 17.95 13.53
N LEU A 473 12.42 17.19 13.91
CA LEU A 473 12.16 16.84 15.31
C LEU A 473 13.26 15.95 15.90
N GLN A 474 13.81 15.02 15.12
CA GLN A 474 14.99 14.25 15.55
C GLN A 474 16.21 15.15 15.75
N GLY A 475 16.43 16.11 14.86
CA GLY A 475 17.47 17.13 15.03
C GLY A 475 17.31 17.95 16.31
N LEU A 476 16.08 18.38 16.63
CA LEU A 476 15.76 19.06 17.88
C LEU A 476 16.05 18.18 19.11
N ALA A 477 15.68 16.90 19.06
CA ALA A 477 15.94 15.95 20.13
C ALA A 477 17.45 15.78 20.38
N ILE A 478 18.25 15.64 19.31
CA ILE A 478 19.72 15.56 19.39
C ILE A 478 20.30 16.84 20.01
N MET A 479 19.88 18.02 19.53
CA MET A 479 20.38 19.29 20.07
C MET A 479 20.06 19.44 21.56
N THR A 480 18.85 19.05 21.97
CA THR A 480 18.45 19.09 23.38
C THR A 480 19.25 18.10 24.22
N ALA A 481 19.51 16.90 23.71
CA ALA A 481 20.36 15.89 24.34
C ALA A 481 21.80 16.38 24.53
N ILE A 482 22.39 17.01 23.51
CA ILE A 482 23.73 17.60 23.59
C ILE A 482 23.77 18.70 24.66
N VAL A 483 22.80 19.61 24.66
CA VAL A 483 22.71 20.69 25.65
C VAL A 483 22.58 20.12 27.07
N ALA A 484 21.71 19.14 27.28
CA ALA A 484 21.55 18.48 28.57
C ALA A 484 22.85 17.80 29.05
N MET A 485 23.53 17.07 28.17
CA MET A 485 24.81 16.43 28.47
C MET A 485 25.90 17.45 28.81
N CYS A 486 26.00 18.55 28.05
CA CYS A 486 26.90 19.65 28.36
C CYS A 486 26.59 20.28 29.73
N LEU A 487 25.31 20.43 30.08
CA LEU A 487 24.89 20.95 31.39
C LEU A 487 25.27 20.00 32.53
N ILE A 488 25.16 18.69 32.34
CA ILE A 488 25.58 17.68 33.32
C ILE A 488 27.11 17.68 33.51
N LEU A 489 27.86 17.83 32.42
CA LEU A 489 29.33 17.79 32.43
C LEU A 489 30.00 19.10 32.88
N TRP A 490 29.31 20.23 32.78
CA TRP A 490 29.86 21.54 33.16
C TRP A 490 30.15 21.59 34.67
N PRO A 491 31.34 22.06 35.11
CA PRO A 491 31.79 22.06 36.51
C PRO A 491 30.73 22.52 37.53
N ARG A 492 30.78 21.87 38.70
CA ARG A 492 29.84 22.01 39.82
C ARG A 492 29.96 23.37 40.51
N LEU A 493 29.20 24.34 40.03
CA LEU A 493 28.65 25.36 40.94
C LEU A 493 27.64 24.66 41.88
N PRO A 494 27.54 25.04 43.17
CA PRO A 494 26.57 24.43 44.08
C PRO A 494 25.16 24.56 43.51
N LEU A 495 24.44 23.45 43.31
CA LEU A 495 23.13 23.46 42.69
C LEU A 495 22.07 23.81 43.74
N LEU A 496 21.96 25.12 44.03
CA LEU A 496 21.07 25.69 45.06
C LEU A 496 19.65 25.10 45.07
N THR A 497 19.10 24.69 43.92
CA THR A 497 17.70 24.31 43.80
C THR A 497 17.43 22.84 43.49
N GLU A 498 18.46 22.02 43.25
CA GLU A 498 18.27 20.60 42.89
C GLU A 498 18.49 19.62 44.03
N TRP A 499 19.34 19.95 45.00
CA TRP A 499 19.68 19.04 46.10
C TRP A 499 19.20 19.61 47.44
N PRO A 500 18.11 19.09 48.02
CA PRO A 500 17.58 19.57 49.30
C PRO A 500 18.62 19.55 50.43
N ALA A 501 19.51 18.55 50.44
CA ALA A 501 20.60 18.47 51.40
C ALA A 501 21.64 19.60 51.24
N GLN A 502 21.98 19.98 50.00
CA GLN A 502 22.86 21.13 49.75
C GLN A 502 22.20 22.43 50.21
N TRP A 503 20.90 22.57 49.96
CA TRP A 503 20.13 23.71 50.43
C TRP A 503 20.10 23.81 51.96
N ILE A 504 19.91 22.69 52.68
CA ILE A 504 19.92 22.66 54.15
C ILE A 504 21.26 23.16 54.70
N VAL A 505 22.39 22.67 54.16
CA VAL A 505 23.74 23.09 54.57
C VAL A 505 23.99 24.56 54.24
N LEU A 506 23.54 25.03 53.08
CA LEU A 506 23.70 26.42 52.64
C LEU A 506 22.86 27.40 53.49
N VAL A 507 21.67 26.98 53.92
CA VAL A 507 20.73 27.75 54.75
C VAL A 507 21.15 27.77 56.23
N GLU A 508 21.95 26.80 56.69
CA GLU A 508 22.43 26.75 58.08
C GLU A 508 23.26 28.01 58.46
N GLY A 509 23.86 28.68 57.46
CA GLY A 509 24.56 29.95 57.63
C GLY A 509 23.67 31.20 57.69
N LEU A 510 22.36 31.10 57.41
CA LEU A 510 21.43 32.23 57.44
C LEU A 510 20.96 32.53 58.88
N ASP A 511 20.83 33.82 59.21
CA ASP A 511 20.29 34.25 60.50
C ASP A 511 18.85 33.73 60.68
N LYS A 512 18.65 32.88 61.70
CA LYS A 512 17.36 32.24 62.01
C LYS A 512 16.23 33.26 62.21
N THR A 513 16.54 34.48 62.66
CA THR A 513 15.55 35.54 62.82
C THR A 513 15.06 36.07 61.47
N VAL A 514 15.98 36.24 60.51
CA VAL A 514 15.70 36.71 59.14
C VAL A 514 14.95 35.67 58.32
N VAL A 515 15.31 34.40 58.46
CA VAL A 515 14.57 33.30 57.82
C VAL A 515 13.15 33.22 58.38
N LYS A 516 12.98 33.34 59.70
CA LYS A 516 11.67 33.30 60.35
C LYS A 516 10.80 34.51 59.99
N GLU A 517 11.40 35.68 59.79
CA GLU A 517 10.70 36.89 59.33
C GLU A 517 10.28 36.78 57.86
N ALA A 518 11.15 36.31 56.98
CA ALA A 518 10.83 36.13 55.56
C ALA A 518 9.77 35.04 55.32
N VAL A 519 9.80 33.94 56.09
CA VAL A 519 8.89 32.80 55.93
C VAL A 519 7.58 32.97 56.74
N LYS A 520 7.47 34.05 57.55
CA LYS A 520 6.35 34.30 58.47
C LYS A 520 4.98 34.22 57.80
N ASP A 521 4.87 34.71 56.56
CA ASP A 521 3.66 34.67 55.74
C ASP A 521 3.71 33.61 54.62
N GLY A 522 4.87 33.00 54.37
CA GLY A 522 5.06 31.98 53.34
C GLY A 522 4.54 30.58 53.73
N ALA A 523 4.42 30.30 55.03
CA ALA A 523 3.94 29.02 55.55
C ALA A 523 2.46 28.73 55.24
N THR A 524 1.66 29.75 54.89
CA THR A 524 0.23 29.63 54.54
C THR A 524 -0.01 29.48 53.04
N GLY A 525 1.04 29.34 52.22
CA GLY A 525 0.93 29.22 50.76
C GLY A 525 0.86 30.57 50.02
N ILE A 526 1.10 31.69 50.72
CA ILE A 526 1.24 33.03 50.16
C ILE A 526 2.71 33.26 49.74
N SER A 527 2.97 34.26 48.88
CA SER A 527 4.32 34.64 48.48
C SER A 527 5.19 35.05 49.68
N VAL A 528 6.47 34.70 49.64
CA VAL A 528 7.47 35.20 50.59
C VAL A 528 7.74 36.67 50.30
N GLU A 529 7.74 37.53 51.32
CA GLU A 529 8.15 38.93 51.22
C GLU A 529 9.40 39.18 52.07
N SER A 530 10.47 39.68 51.46
CA SER A 530 11.73 39.97 52.15
C SER A 530 12.55 40.99 51.36
N LYS A 531 13.08 42.00 52.05
CA LYS A 531 14.04 42.96 51.48
C LYS A 531 15.49 42.46 51.56
N THR A 532 15.72 41.31 52.16
CA THR A 532 17.06 40.77 52.41
C THR A 532 17.71 40.32 51.11
N VAL A 533 18.98 40.67 50.90
CA VAL A 533 19.79 40.19 49.78
C VAL A 533 20.72 39.09 50.29
N VAL A 534 20.77 37.97 49.56
CA VAL A 534 21.60 36.82 49.90
C VAL A 534 22.78 36.74 48.93
N PHE A 535 23.95 36.46 49.49
CA PHE A 535 25.20 36.26 48.77
C PHE A 535 25.78 34.87 49.06
N LEU A 536 26.52 34.31 48.09
CA LEU A 536 27.28 33.08 48.27
C LEU A 536 28.66 33.47 48.82
N SER A 537 29.03 32.98 49.99
CA SER A 537 30.35 33.22 50.58
C SER A 537 31.12 31.93 50.73
N SER A 538 32.43 32.02 50.46
CA SER A 538 33.42 30.96 50.63
C SER A 538 34.44 31.46 51.65
N SER A 539 34.60 30.79 52.80
CA SER A 539 35.65 31.19 53.74
C SER A 539 37.04 30.92 53.14
N ALA A 540 37.93 31.90 53.19
CA ALA A 540 39.18 31.95 52.44
C ALA A 540 40.30 30.97 52.87
N GLU A 541 40.04 29.99 53.74
CA GLU A 541 41.01 28.94 54.08
C GLU A 541 40.73 27.66 53.28
N GLU A 542 41.79 26.99 52.81
CA GLU A 542 41.73 25.76 52.02
C GLU A 542 40.85 24.69 52.71
N GLY A 543 39.59 24.57 52.28
CA GLY A 543 38.58 23.69 52.89
C GLY A 543 37.33 24.38 53.42
N GLY A 544 37.18 25.69 53.22
CA GLY A 544 36.04 26.47 53.70
C GLY A 544 34.67 25.99 53.24
N GLU A 545 33.72 25.88 54.18
CA GLU A 545 32.31 25.59 53.90
C GLU A 545 31.66 26.74 53.09
N LEU A 546 31.00 26.39 51.99
CA LEU A 546 30.13 27.31 51.26
C LEU A 546 28.89 27.63 52.10
N ARG A 547 28.62 28.92 52.34
CA ARG A 547 27.48 29.37 53.14
C ARG A 547 26.75 30.53 52.47
N LEU A 548 25.43 30.62 52.68
CA LEU A 548 24.64 31.79 52.29
C LEU A 548 24.72 32.85 53.40
N ILE A 549 25.02 34.09 53.04
CA ILE A 549 25.08 35.23 53.98
C ILE A 549 24.03 36.26 53.60
N CYS A 550 23.33 36.79 54.60
CA CYS A 550 22.41 37.90 54.45
C CYS A 550 23.14 39.24 54.52
N ALA A 551 22.90 40.11 53.55
CA ALA A 551 23.09 41.55 53.71
C ALA A 551 21.71 42.19 53.90
N ARG A 552 21.51 42.88 55.02
CA ARG A 552 20.39 43.81 55.17
C ARG A 552 20.78 45.12 54.47
N PRO A 553 19.87 45.75 53.71
CA PRO A 553 20.09 47.12 53.24
C PRO A 553 20.26 48.09 54.41
#